data_AF-A0A7V9LDA6-F1
#
_entry.id   AF-A0A7V9LDA6-F1
#
_cell.length_a   1.000
_cell.length_b   1.000
_cell.length_c   1.000
_cell.angle_alpha   90.00
_cell.angle_beta   90.00
_cell.angle_gamma   90.00
#
_symmetry.space_group_name_H-M   'P 1'
#
loop_
_entity.id
_entity.type
_entity.pdbx_description
1 polymer ?
#
loop_
_entity_poly.entity_id
_entity_poly.type
_entity_poly.pdbx_seq_one_letter_code
_entity_poly.pdbx_strand_id
1 'polypeptide(L)'
;MRTAKKTLILLGDGGLVLRSTNDGASWKKIPIESRNDLEKLLVTRYGIFVVGAQGSLLVSHDDGMSFQGLATKLDAHLWSLAELDGDLIIGGEQGMLWRITRGELASLLHDVYRERDPILAGLAAALRDGDEGAELVLEDALKEREML
;
A
#
# COMPACT_ATOMS: atom_id res chain seq x y z
N MET A 1 11.30 -7.66 1.20
CA MET A 1 11.66 -6.22 1.19
C MET A 1 11.95 -5.77 2.61
N ARG A 2 12.76 -4.73 2.79
CA ARG A 2 12.99 -4.07 4.09
C ARG A 2 12.36 -2.67 4.08
N THR A 3 11.65 -2.31 5.13
CA THR A 3 11.06 -0.97 5.32
C THR A 3 12.06 0.00 5.94
N ALA A 4 11.71 1.28 6.03
CA ALA A 4 12.53 2.29 6.71
C ALA A 4 12.79 1.95 8.20
N LYS A 5 11.82 1.30 8.86
CA LYS A 5 11.96 0.81 10.25
C LYS A 5 12.74 -0.48 10.38
N LYS A 6 13.42 -0.91 9.32
CA LYS A 6 14.19 -2.16 9.22
C LYS A 6 13.35 -3.42 9.36
N THR A 7 12.02 -3.33 9.31
CA THR A 7 11.12 -4.47 9.27
C THR A 7 11.27 -5.20 7.94
N LEU A 8 11.36 -6.52 7.97
CA LEU A 8 11.34 -7.37 6.79
C LEU A 8 9.91 -7.82 6.50
N ILE A 9 9.51 -7.73 5.24
CA ILE A 9 8.24 -8.24 4.74
C ILE A 9 8.51 -9.23 3.61
N LEU A 10 7.87 -10.39 3.69
CA LEU A 10 7.80 -11.40 2.65
C LEU A 10 6.35 -11.63 2.25
N LEU A 11 6.17 -11.95 0.98
CA LEU A 11 4.89 -12.25 0.36
C LEU A 11 4.97 -13.62 -0.30
N GLY A 12 3.81 -14.19 -0.63
CA GLY A 12 3.73 -15.34 -1.52
C GLY A 12 2.31 -15.82 -1.73
N ASP A 13 2.23 -17.03 -2.26
CA ASP A 13 0.99 -17.68 -2.69
C ASP A 13 -0.05 -17.80 -1.57
N GLY A 14 -1.33 -17.86 -1.96
CA GLY A 14 -2.43 -18.05 -1.04
C GLY A 14 -2.65 -16.88 -0.08
N GLY A 15 -2.23 -15.67 -0.46
CA GLY A 15 -2.31 -14.47 0.38
C GLY A 15 -1.30 -14.45 1.54
N LEU A 16 -0.14 -15.08 1.39
CA LEU A 16 0.86 -15.13 2.46
C LEU A 16 1.51 -13.76 2.65
N VAL A 17 1.41 -13.22 3.86
CA VAL A 17 2.19 -12.06 4.31
C VAL A 17 2.92 -12.42 5.60
N LEU A 18 4.25 -12.29 5.60
CA LEU A 18 5.09 -12.51 6.77
C LEU A 18 5.85 -11.23 7.12
N ARG A 19 5.89 -10.90 8.41
CA ARG A 19 6.58 -9.74 8.96
C ARG A 19 7.62 -10.16 10.00
N SER A 20 8.81 -9.56 9.94
CA SER A 20 9.87 -9.76 10.95
C SER A 20 10.47 -8.41 11.37
N THR A 21 10.61 -8.20 12.67
CA THR A 21 11.26 -7.01 13.26
C THR A 21 12.63 -7.33 13.87
N ASN A 22 13.13 -8.55 13.69
CA ASN A 22 14.39 -9.04 14.25
C ASN A 22 15.28 -9.67 13.18
N ASP A 23 15.44 -8.95 12.05
CA ASP A 23 16.30 -9.33 10.93
C ASP A 23 16.06 -10.75 10.38
N GLY A 24 14.82 -11.23 10.46
CA GLY A 24 14.42 -12.52 9.90
C GLY A 24 14.62 -13.70 10.84
N ALA A 25 15.02 -13.47 12.10
CA ALA A 25 15.17 -14.52 13.10
C ALA A 25 13.82 -15.18 13.47
N SER A 26 12.74 -14.41 13.43
CA SER A 26 11.37 -14.92 13.58
C SER A 26 10.38 -14.14 12.70
N TRP A 27 9.28 -14.79 12.32
CA TRP A 27 8.26 -14.21 11.43
C TRP A 27 6.87 -14.34 12.05
N LYS A 28 6.09 -13.25 11.96
CA LYS A 28 4.66 -13.23 12.28
C LYS A 28 3.86 -13.22 10.98
N LYS A 29 2.88 -14.12 10.87
CA LYS A 29 1.91 -14.06 9.77
C LYS A 29 0.96 -12.89 9.99
N ILE A 30 0.80 -12.06 8.98
CA ILE A 30 -0.15 -10.95 8.97
C ILE A 30 -1.39 -11.41 8.21
N PRO A 31 -2.58 -11.45 8.84
CA PRO A 31 -3.79 -11.86 8.17
C PRO A 31 -4.24 -10.79 7.18
N ILE A 32 -4.71 -11.24 6.02
CA ILE A 32 -5.38 -10.42 5.02
C ILE A 32 -6.68 -11.12 4.59
N GLU A 33 -7.62 -10.38 4.03
CA GLU A 33 -8.92 -10.93 3.61
C GLU A 33 -8.82 -11.76 2.33
N SER A 34 -7.86 -11.42 1.46
CA SER A 34 -7.63 -12.12 0.20
C SER A 34 -6.80 -13.38 0.37
N ARG A 35 -7.06 -14.38 -0.47
CA ARG A 35 -6.22 -15.58 -0.63
C ARG A 35 -5.51 -15.62 -1.98
N ASN A 36 -5.53 -14.52 -2.72
CA ASN A 36 -4.87 -14.43 -4.01
C ASN A 36 -3.35 -14.45 -3.82
N ASP A 37 -2.64 -14.97 -4.82
CA ASP A 37 -1.18 -14.95 -4.83
C ASP A 37 -0.67 -13.50 -4.87
N LEU A 38 0.34 -13.21 -4.06
CA LEU A 38 0.94 -11.88 -3.92
C LEU A 38 2.34 -11.89 -4.52
N GLU A 39 2.58 -10.99 -5.47
CA GLU A 39 3.72 -11.10 -6.39
C GLU A 39 4.80 -10.06 -6.11
N LYS A 40 4.38 -8.82 -5.88
CA LYS A 40 5.31 -7.71 -5.75
C LYS A 40 4.89 -6.78 -4.64
N LEU A 41 5.90 -6.27 -3.96
CA LEU A 41 5.76 -5.20 -2.99
C LEU A 41 6.69 -4.04 -3.30
N LEU A 42 6.21 -2.84 -3.01
CA LEU A 42 6.92 -1.58 -3.08
C LEU A 42 6.71 -0.81 -1.77
N VAL A 43 7.80 -0.29 -1.21
CA VAL A 43 7.71 0.67 -0.11
C VAL A 43 7.84 2.05 -0.73
N THR A 44 6.82 2.87 -0.56
CA THR A 44 6.79 4.27 -1.00
C THR A 44 6.63 5.16 0.22
N ARG A 45 6.61 6.47 -0.02
CA ARG A 45 6.23 7.46 0.99
C ARG A 45 4.77 7.38 1.44
N TYR A 46 3.88 6.86 0.59
CA TYR A 46 2.45 6.72 0.90
C TYR A 46 2.11 5.41 1.62
N GLY A 47 3.08 4.50 1.74
CA GLY A 47 2.93 3.22 2.41
C GLY A 47 3.59 2.06 1.69
N ILE A 48 3.27 0.86 2.13
CA ILE A 48 3.73 -0.40 1.56
C ILE A 48 2.63 -0.94 0.68
N PHE A 49 2.86 -0.91 -0.62
CA PHE A 49 1.91 -1.39 -1.62
C PHE A 49 2.27 -2.82 -2.01
N VAL A 50 1.23 -3.63 -2.23
CA VAL A 50 1.34 -5.02 -2.67
C VAL A 50 0.42 -5.24 -3.86
N VAL A 51 0.93 -5.90 -4.89
CA VAL A 51 0.13 -6.35 -6.03
C VAL A 51 0.18 -7.86 -6.19
N GLY A 52 -0.84 -8.43 -6.82
CA GLY A 52 -0.90 -9.87 -7.09
C GLY A 52 -1.99 -10.28 -8.07
N ALA A 53 -2.40 -11.55 -7.97
CA ALA A 53 -3.41 -12.14 -8.84
C ALA A 53 -4.79 -11.46 -8.72
N GLN A 54 -5.61 -11.55 -9.78
CA GLN A 54 -6.99 -11.03 -9.83
C GLN A 54 -7.10 -9.55 -9.43
N GLY A 55 -6.15 -8.72 -9.87
CA GLY A 55 -6.14 -7.29 -9.61
C GLY A 55 -5.89 -6.89 -8.15
N SER A 56 -5.41 -7.82 -7.31
CA SER A 56 -5.15 -7.54 -5.90
C SER A 56 -4.20 -6.34 -5.78
N LEU A 57 -4.67 -5.26 -5.15
CA LEU A 57 -3.87 -4.12 -4.76
C LEU A 57 -4.14 -3.85 -3.29
N LEU A 58 -3.13 -4.03 -2.45
CA LEU A 58 -3.20 -3.78 -1.02
C LEU A 58 -2.26 -2.64 -0.64
N VAL A 59 -2.58 -1.95 0.45
CA VAL A 59 -1.72 -0.96 1.08
C VAL A 59 -1.58 -1.25 2.57
N SER A 60 -0.41 -1.00 3.12
CA SER A 60 -0.17 -0.91 4.56
C SER A 60 0.49 0.43 4.86
N HIS A 61 0.05 1.08 5.93
CA HIS A 61 0.63 2.32 6.42
C HIS A 61 1.24 2.18 7.82
N ASP A 62 1.18 1.00 8.40
CA ASP A 62 1.58 0.68 9.77
C ASP A 62 2.79 -0.27 9.78
N ASP A 63 3.74 -0.02 8.87
CA ASP A 63 4.96 -0.82 8.73
C ASP A 63 4.68 -2.33 8.54
N GLY A 64 3.61 -2.65 7.82
CA GLY A 64 3.19 -4.02 7.51
C GLY A 64 2.47 -4.74 8.64
N MET A 65 2.02 -4.03 9.69
CA MET A 65 1.25 -4.65 10.78
C MET A 65 -0.15 -5.06 10.32
N SER A 66 -0.74 -4.34 9.37
CA SER A 66 -1.99 -4.66 8.71
C SER A 66 -1.99 -4.20 7.25
N PHE A 67 -2.80 -4.83 6.40
CA PHE A 67 -2.97 -4.46 5.00
C PHE A 67 -4.46 -4.29 4.68
N GLN A 68 -4.79 -3.29 3.87
CA GLN A 68 -6.13 -2.98 3.39
C GLN A 68 -6.18 -3.08 1.86
N GLY A 69 -7.27 -3.61 1.31
CA GLY A 69 -7.49 -3.63 -0.13
C GLY A 69 -7.87 -2.24 -0.65
N LEU A 70 -7.29 -1.84 -1.77
CA LEU A 70 -7.70 -0.66 -2.53
C LEU A 70 -8.73 -1.08 -3.58
N ALA A 71 -9.89 -0.45 -3.56
CA ALA A 71 -10.95 -0.71 -4.52
C ALA A 71 -10.59 -0.14 -5.91
N THR A 72 -10.03 -0.97 -6.77
CA THR A 72 -9.67 -0.60 -8.15
C THR A 72 -10.45 -1.43 -9.17
N LYS A 73 -10.39 -1.03 -10.44
CA LYS A 73 -10.95 -1.81 -11.56
C LYS A 73 -9.91 -2.73 -12.22
N LEU A 74 -8.76 -2.94 -11.56
CA LEU A 74 -7.75 -3.87 -12.04
C LEU A 74 -8.34 -5.28 -11.94
N ASP A 75 -8.29 -6.04 -13.02
CA ASP A 75 -8.82 -7.40 -13.11
C ASP A 75 -7.89 -8.25 -13.98
N ALA A 76 -6.64 -8.34 -13.53
CA ALA A 76 -5.54 -8.99 -14.24
C ALA A 76 -4.53 -9.54 -13.23
N HIS A 77 -3.69 -10.50 -13.62
CA HIS A 77 -2.54 -10.86 -12.80
C HIS A 77 -1.48 -9.76 -12.86
N LEU A 78 -1.19 -9.15 -11.70
CA LEU A 78 -0.26 -8.03 -11.59
C LEU A 78 1.11 -8.53 -11.11
N TRP A 79 2.18 -8.19 -11.83
CA TRP A 79 3.53 -8.74 -11.62
C TRP A 79 4.54 -7.71 -11.11
N SER A 80 4.31 -6.43 -11.41
CA SER A 80 5.28 -5.38 -11.11
C SER A 80 4.62 -4.12 -10.59
N LEU A 81 5.39 -3.39 -9.79
CA LEU A 81 4.98 -2.16 -9.15
C LEU A 81 6.19 -1.24 -9.05
N ALA A 82 6.01 0.02 -9.44
CA ALA A 82 7.00 1.09 -9.35
C ALA A 82 6.31 2.40 -8.97
N GLU A 83 7.06 3.32 -8.38
CA GLU A 83 6.64 4.70 -8.13
C GLU A 83 7.38 5.61 -9.10
N LEU A 84 6.65 6.54 -9.73
CA LEU A 84 7.20 7.58 -10.60
C LEU A 84 6.48 8.90 -10.32
N ASP A 85 7.20 9.89 -9.81
CA ASP A 85 6.68 11.22 -9.49
C ASP A 85 5.41 11.21 -8.60
N GLY A 86 5.33 10.24 -7.68
CA GLY A 86 4.21 10.04 -6.77
C GLY A 86 3.03 9.24 -7.35
N ASP A 87 3.13 8.81 -8.60
CA ASP A 87 2.18 7.90 -9.23
C ASP A 87 2.63 6.45 -9.07
N LEU A 88 1.67 5.54 -8.96
CA LEU A 88 1.93 4.11 -8.99
C LEU A 88 1.81 3.58 -10.41
N ILE A 89 2.89 2.99 -10.90
CA ILE A 89 2.96 2.29 -12.18
C ILE A 89 2.89 0.80 -11.91
N ILE A 90 1.90 0.13 -12.51
CA ILE A 90 1.60 -1.28 -12.29
C ILE A 90 1.73 -2.00 -13.62
N GLY A 91 2.54 -3.05 -13.67
CA GLY A 91 2.62 -3.95 -14.83
C GLY A 91 1.95 -5.28 -14.52
N GLY A 92 1.26 -5.84 -15.50
CA GLY A 92 0.58 -7.13 -15.36
C GLY A 92 0.71 -8.00 -16.60
N GLU A 93 -0.12 -9.04 -16.65
CA GLU A 93 -0.15 -9.98 -17.75
C GLU A 93 -0.35 -9.29 -19.12
N GLN A 94 0.07 -9.99 -20.18
CA GLN A 94 -0.10 -9.55 -21.57
C GLN A 94 0.56 -8.19 -21.90
N GLY A 95 1.54 -7.77 -21.09
CA GLY A 95 2.25 -6.50 -21.28
C GLY A 95 1.41 -5.28 -20.91
N MET A 96 0.29 -5.45 -20.21
CA MET A 96 -0.54 -4.35 -19.78
C MET A 96 0.17 -3.52 -18.70
N LEU A 97 -0.03 -2.21 -18.77
CA LEU A 97 0.49 -1.25 -17.83
C LEU A 97 -0.63 -0.29 -17.42
N TRP A 98 -0.78 -0.13 -16.11
CA TRP A 98 -1.71 0.80 -15.50
C TRP A 98 -0.93 1.86 -14.74
N ARG A 99 -1.52 3.06 -14.69
CA ARG A 99 -1.04 4.17 -13.90
C ARG A 99 -2.17 4.56 -12.96
N ILE A 100 -1.89 4.59 -11.67
CA ILE A 100 -2.73 5.24 -10.66
C ILE A 100 -2.04 6.54 -10.33
N THR A 101 -2.67 7.64 -10.72
CA THR A 101 -2.15 8.99 -10.45
C THR A 101 -2.18 9.29 -8.95
N ARG A 102 -1.34 10.21 -8.49
CA ARG A 102 -1.33 10.69 -7.11
C ARG A 102 -2.71 11.11 -6.61
N GLY A 103 -3.49 11.81 -7.44
CA GLY A 103 -4.86 12.25 -7.09
C GLY A 103 -5.86 11.08 -6.97
N GLU A 104 -5.75 10.07 -7.85
CA GLU A 104 -6.52 8.83 -7.74
C GLU A 104 -6.11 8.04 -6.50
N LEU A 105 -4.81 7.94 -6.22
CA LEU A 105 -4.29 7.29 -5.03
C LEU A 105 -4.80 7.97 -3.76
N ALA A 106 -4.78 9.30 -3.71
CA ALA A 106 -5.33 10.06 -2.60
C ALA A 106 -6.83 9.77 -2.40
N SER A 107 -7.59 9.65 -3.50
CA SER A 107 -9.01 9.25 -3.43
C SER A 107 -9.20 7.84 -2.86
N LEU A 108 -8.39 6.88 -3.32
CA LEU A 108 -8.42 5.49 -2.83
C LEU A 108 -8.06 5.41 -1.34
N LEU A 109 -7.03 6.12 -0.91
CA LEU A 109 -6.63 6.17 0.50
C LEU A 109 -7.72 6.83 1.35
N HIS A 110 -8.30 7.94 0.88
CA HIS A 110 -9.44 8.56 1.55
C HIS A 110 -10.57 7.55 1.77
N ASP A 111 -10.96 6.81 0.73
CA ASP A 111 -12.04 5.83 0.82
C ASP A 111 -11.72 4.72 1.83
N VAL A 112 -10.48 4.23 1.85
CA VAL A 112 -10.04 3.20 2.79
C VAL A 112 -10.05 3.67 4.25
N TYR A 113 -9.73 4.94 4.50
CA TYR A 113 -9.64 5.47 5.86
C TYR A 113 -10.87 6.27 6.32
N ARG A 114 -11.83 6.55 5.44
CA ARG A 114 -12.98 7.45 5.71
C ARG A 114 -13.68 7.16 7.04
N GLU A 115 -13.88 5.89 7.36
CA GLU A 115 -14.61 5.47 8.57
C GLU A 115 -13.68 5.17 9.76
N ARG A 116 -12.37 4.98 9.50
CA ARG A 116 -11.39 4.49 10.49
C ARG A 116 -10.50 5.57 11.05
N ASP A 117 -10.12 6.55 10.24
CA ASP A 117 -9.30 7.68 10.63
C ASP A 117 -9.73 8.94 9.86
N PRO A 118 -10.61 9.78 10.45
CA PRO A 118 -11.10 10.99 9.82
C PRO A 118 -10.01 12.02 9.48
N ILE A 119 -8.87 11.98 10.17
CA ILE A 119 -7.74 12.89 9.92
C ILE A 119 -7.02 12.45 8.65
N LEU A 120 -6.67 11.16 8.55
CA LEU A 120 -6.07 10.62 7.33
C LEU A 120 -7.02 10.76 6.14
N ALA A 121 -8.31 10.56 6.34
CA ALA A 121 -9.33 10.80 5.31
C ALA A 121 -9.35 12.28 4.87
N GLY A 122 -9.32 13.24 5.80
CA GLY A 122 -9.30 14.67 5.47
C GLY A 122 -8.06 15.07 4.67
N LEU A 123 -6.89 14.56 5.05
CA LEU A 123 -5.62 14.84 4.39
C LEU A 123 -5.54 14.24 2.98
N ALA A 124 -6.03 13.01 2.83
CA ALA A 124 -6.16 12.37 1.52
C ALA A 124 -7.15 13.10 0.61
N ALA A 125 -8.22 13.69 1.16
CA ALA A 125 -9.12 14.55 0.39
C ALA A 125 -8.45 15.86 -0.07
N ALA A 126 -7.66 16.50 0.80
CA ALA A 126 -6.92 17.71 0.43
C ALA A 126 -5.87 17.45 -0.68
N LEU A 127 -5.20 16.29 -0.63
CA LEU A 127 -4.29 15.87 -1.69
C LEU A 127 -4.97 15.66 -3.04
N ARG A 128 -6.15 15.03 -3.03
CA ARG A 128 -6.97 14.89 -4.24
C ARG A 128 -7.31 16.25 -4.83
N ASP A 129 -7.56 17.24 -3.98
CA ASP A 129 -7.96 18.59 -4.39
C ASP A 129 -6.74 19.46 -4.80
N GLY A 130 -5.53 18.89 -4.83
CA GLY A 130 -4.31 19.51 -5.35
C GLY A 130 -3.50 20.31 -4.33
N ASP A 131 -3.80 20.16 -3.03
CA ASP A 131 -3.03 20.80 -1.97
C ASP A 131 -1.70 20.06 -1.72
N GLU A 132 -0.61 20.59 -2.29
CA GLU A 132 0.74 20.05 -2.06
C GLU A 132 1.17 20.13 -0.59
N GLY A 133 0.63 21.08 0.19
CA GLY A 133 0.89 21.21 1.62
C GLY A 133 0.28 20.07 2.44
N ALA A 134 -0.83 19.51 1.98
CA ALA A 134 -1.46 18.34 2.61
C ALA A 134 -0.60 17.08 2.51
N GLU A 135 0.39 17.06 1.62
CA GLU A 135 1.22 15.87 1.39
C GLU A 135 2.15 15.59 2.55
N LEU A 136 2.92 16.60 2.97
CA LEU A 136 3.80 16.50 4.13
C LEU A 136 3.00 16.20 5.40
N VAL A 137 1.82 16.79 5.53
CA VAL A 137 0.95 16.58 6.70
C VAL A 137 0.37 15.16 6.71
N LEU A 138 -0.04 14.62 5.55
CA LEU A 138 -0.47 13.22 5.45
C LEU A 138 0.68 12.28 5.81
N GLU A 139 1.87 12.52 5.28
CA GLU A 139 3.06 11.72 5.60
C GLU A 139 3.37 11.72 7.09
N ASP A 140 3.35 12.88 7.74
CA ASP A 140 3.64 13.00 9.16
C ASP A 140 2.52 12.36 10.01
N ALA A 141 1.26 12.50 9.62
CA ALA A 141 0.14 11.84 10.28
C ALA A 141 0.21 10.30 10.17
N LEU A 142 0.58 9.78 8.99
CA LEU A 142 0.79 8.35 8.78
C LEU A 142 1.94 7.82 9.65
N LYS A 143 3.01 8.60 9.83
CA LYS A 143 4.15 8.26 10.71
C LYS A 143 3.83 8.35 12.20
N GLU A 144 3.12 9.38 12.65
CA GLU A 144 2.82 9.59 14.08
C GLU A 144 1.85 8.54 14.63
N ARG A 145 0.92 8.05 13.80
CA ARG A 145 -0.02 6.98 14.16
C ARG A 145 0.67 5.63 14.39
N GLU A 146 1.98 5.53 14.18
CA GLU A 146 2.79 4.34 14.42
C GLU A 146 3.34 4.21 15.87
N MET A 147 3.00 5.15 16.78
CA MET A 147 3.53 5.19 18.16
C MET A 147 2.53 4.82 19.29
N LEU A 148 1.34 4.30 18.95
CA LEU A 148 0.39 3.71 19.92
C LEU A 148 0.18 2.23 19.60
#